data_AF-A0A2A5DS14-F1
#
_entry.id   AF-A0A2A5DS14-F1
#
_cell.length_a   1.000
_cell.length_b   1.000
_cell.length_c   1.000
_cell.angle_alpha   90.00
_cell.angle_beta   90.00
_cell.angle_gamma   90.00
#
_symmetry.space_group_name_H-M   'P 1'
#
loop_
_entity.id
_entity.type
_entity.pdbx_description
1 polymer ?
#
loop_
_entity_poly.entity_id
_entity_poly.type
_entity_poly.pdbx_seq_one_letter_code
_entity_poly.pdbx_strand_id
1 'polypeptide(L)'
;MKIPPNLPPQQVKGASKAYGNQTADATSSDKTKSDSVSVSSEAQFLNALSKVPDVREAKIAEIKQAIDNGSYVSDDNLDKALDNLLEDLF
;
A
#
# COMPACT_ATOMS: atom_id res chain seq x y z
N MET A 1 -46.49 -58.50 -1.30
CA MET A 1 -46.19 -57.33 -2.15
C MET A 1 -47.43 -56.45 -2.19
N LYS A 2 -47.37 -55.23 -1.65
CA LYS A 2 -48.48 -54.28 -1.55
C LYS A 2 -48.07 -53.02 -2.31
N ILE A 3 -48.87 -52.59 -3.28
CA ILE A 3 -48.76 -51.26 -3.89
C ILE A 3 -49.72 -50.33 -3.16
N PRO A 4 -49.27 -49.15 -2.75
CA PRO A 4 -50.08 -47.96 -2.86
C PRO A 4 -49.42 -46.86 -3.73
N PRO A 5 -50.23 -45.90 -4.20
CA PRO A 5 -49.99 -45.06 -5.37
C PRO A 5 -49.13 -43.81 -5.10
N ASN A 6 -48.63 -43.23 -6.19
CA ASN A 6 -47.93 -41.94 -6.27
C ASN A 6 -48.71 -40.81 -5.56
N LEU A 7 -48.06 -40.08 -4.65
CA LEU A 7 -48.61 -38.88 -4.00
C LEU A 7 -47.89 -37.63 -4.53
N PRO A 8 -48.60 -36.58 -4.95
CA PRO A 8 -47.99 -35.30 -5.31
C PRO A 8 -47.45 -34.58 -4.06
N PRO A 9 -46.40 -33.74 -4.19
CA PRO A 9 -45.82 -33.04 -3.06
C PRO A 9 -46.85 -32.08 -2.44
N GLN A 10 -47.16 -32.28 -1.16
CA GLN A 10 -48.06 -31.39 -0.41
C GLN A 10 -47.35 -30.07 -0.12
N GLN A 11 -47.90 -28.98 -0.68
CA GLN A 11 -47.56 -27.62 -0.27
C GLN A 11 -48.14 -27.34 1.11
N VAL A 12 -47.28 -27.14 2.11
CA VAL A 12 -47.70 -26.60 3.41
C VAL A 12 -48.01 -25.11 3.27
N LYS A 13 -49.30 -24.80 3.02
CA LYS A 13 -49.85 -23.45 3.15
C LYS A 13 -50.09 -23.13 4.63
N GLY A 14 -49.08 -22.54 5.27
CA GLY A 14 -49.18 -21.96 6.60
C GLY A 14 -48.60 -20.54 6.62
N ALA A 15 -49.48 -19.55 6.40
CA ALA A 15 -49.41 -18.15 6.82
C ALA A 15 -48.02 -17.50 7.13
N SER A 16 -47.42 -16.94 6.08
CA SER A 16 -47.01 -15.52 5.93
C SER A 16 -46.58 -14.67 7.16
N LYS A 17 -45.35 -14.12 7.10
CA LYS A 17 -44.96 -12.67 7.13
C LYS A 17 -43.67 -12.41 7.91
N ALA A 18 -42.56 -12.11 7.22
CA ALA A 18 -41.69 -10.95 7.48
C ALA A 18 -40.40 -11.04 6.62
N TYR A 19 -40.27 -10.08 5.71
CA TYR A 19 -39.07 -9.43 5.17
C TYR A 19 -37.73 -10.19 5.07
N GLY A 20 -37.28 -10.35 3.83
CA GLY A 20 -35.87 -10.58 3.49
C GLY A 20 -35.71 -10.74 1.98
N ASN A 21 -35.43 -9.64 1.28
CA ASN A 21 -35.13 -9.64 -0.15
C ASN A 21 -33.80 -10.37 -0.37
N GLN A 22 -33.83 -11.57 -0.95
CA GLN A 22 -32.62 -12.26 -1.38
C GLN A 22 -32.74 -12.51 -2.88
N THR A 23 -32.35 -11.50 -3.65
CA THR A 23 -32.09 -11.62 -5.08
C THR A 23 -30.95 -12.61 -5.27
N ALA A 24 -31.26 -13.72 -5.90
CA ALA A 24 -30.27 -14.61 -6.49
C ALA A 24 -29.56 -13.86 -7.62
N ASP A 25 -28.28 -13.58 -7.44
CA ASP A 25 -27.39 -13.27 -8.55
C ASP A 25 -26.29 -14.34 -8.56
N ALA A 26 -26.56 -15.39 -9.34
CA ALA A 26 -25.58 -16.39 -9.71
C ALA A 26 -24.70 -15.80 -10.81
N THR A 27 -23.74 -14.96 -10.44
CA THR A 27 -22.62 -14.63 -11.32
C THR A 27 -21.41 -15.43 -10.86
N SER A 28 -21.15 -16.50 -11.59
CA SER A 28 -19.96 -17.36 -11.48
C SER A 28 -18.70 -16.51 -11.39
N SER A 29 -18.10 -16.44 -10.21
CA SER A 29 -16.76 -15.89 -10.05
C SER A 29 -15.79 -16.87 -10.71
N ASP A 30 -15.46 -16.61 -11.97
CA ASP A 30 -14.32 -17.22 -12.64
C ASP A 30 -13.08 -16.85 -11.82
N LYS A 31 -12.69 -17.72 -10.89
CA LYS A 31 -11.49 -17.55 -10.07
C LYS A 31 -10.29 -17.85 -10.97
N THR A 32 -9.93 -16.88 -11.80
CA THR A 32 -8.58 -16.81 -12.37
C THR A 32 -7.61 -16.83 -11.21
N LYS A 33 -6.83 -17.91 -11.05
CA LYS A 33 -5.71 -17.96 -10.10
C LYS A 33 -4.75 -16.84 -10.50
N SER A 34 -4.76 -15.77 -9.72
CA SER A 34 -3.83 -14.66 -9.87
C SER A 34 -2.49 -15.11 -9.30
N ASP A 35 -1.49 -15.29 -10.14
CA ASP A 35 -0.11 -15.41 -9.68
C ASP A 35 0.31 -14.10 -9.02
N SER A 36 0.78 -14.18 -7.77
CA SER A 36 1.31 -13.05 -7.03
C SER A 36 2.82 -13.10 -6.98
N VAL A 37 3.48 -12.01 -7.35
CA VAL A 37 4.93 -11.84 -7.17
C VAL A 37 5.16 -10.89 -5.98
N SER A 38 6.06 -11.26 -5.07
CA SER A 38 6.45 -10.42 -3.94
C SER A 38 7.89 -9.93 -4.13
N VAL A 39 8.09 -8.61 -3.97
CA VAL A 39 9.42 -7.97 -4.04
C VAL A 39 9.96 -7.89 -2.61
N SER A 40 11.19 -8.37 -2.39
CA SER A 40 11.83 -8.30 -1.07
C SER A 40 12.00 -6.84 -0.61
N SER A 41 12.10 -6.63 0.70
CA SER A 41 12.35 -5.31 1.31
C SER A 41 13.60 -4.64 0.73
N GLU A 42 14.65 -5.41 0.48
CA GLU A 42 15.93 -4.94 -0.04
C GLU A 42 15.77 -4.47 -1.49
N ALA A 43 15.03 -5.22 -2.31
CA ALA A 43 14.75 -4.84 -3.70
C ALA A 43 13.89 -3.57 -3.78
N GLN A 44 12.98 -3.34 -2.84
CA GLN A 44 12.23 -2.08 -2.74
C GLN A 44 13.15 -0.91 -2.37
N PHE A 45 14.09 -1.11 -1.45
CA PHE A 45 15.07 -0.10 -1.06
C PHE A 45 16.03 0.26 -2.22
N LEU A 46 16.56 -0.74 -2.92
CA LEU A 46 17.41 -0.53 -4.11
C LEU A 46 16.66 0.20 -5.24
N ASN A 47 15.38 -0.09 -5.41
CA ASN A 47 14.53 0.63 -6.36
C ASN A 47 14.20 2.07 -5.92
N ALA A 48 14.29 2.38 -4.62
CA ALA A 48 14.19 3.76 -4.15
C ALA A 48 15.51 4.51 -4.40
N LEU A 49 16.65 3.87 -4.14
CA LEU A 49 17.99 4.39 -4.45
C LEU A 49 18.17 4.69 -5.93
N SER A 50 17.68 3.84 -6.83
CA SER A 50 17.79 4.05 -8.29
C SER A 50 17.00 5.26 -8.80
N LYS A 51 16.08 5.80 -7.99
CA LYS A 51 15.28 7.00 -8.32
C LYS A 51 15.89 8.26 -7.70
N VAL A 52 16.93 8.14 -6.88
CA VAL A 52 17.64 9.29 -6.33
C VAL A 52 18.38 9.96 -7.48
N PRO A 53 18.21 11.28 -7.70
CA PRO A 53 18.93 11.97 -8.76
C PRO A 53 20.42 12.04 -8.43
N ASP A 54 21.25 12.03 -9.47
CA ASP A 54 22.71 12.20 -9.34
C ASP A 54 23.07 13.48 -8.57
N VAL A 55 22.26 14.53 -8.74
CA VAL A 55 22.44 15.83 -8.08
C VAL A 55 21.13 16.31 -7.48
N ARG A 56 21.17 16.72 -6.20
CA ARG A 56 20.03 17.31 -5.48
C ARG A 56 19.94 18.82 -5.72
N GLU A 57 19.62 19.23 -6.94
CA GLU A 57 19.57 20.64 -7.37
C GLU A 57 18.74 21.53 -6.43
N ALA A 58 17.57 21.06 -5.98
CA ALA A 58 16.72 21.80 -5.06
C ALA A 58 17.44 22.15 -3.74
N LYS A 59 18.22 21.20 -3.20
CA LYS A 59 18.97 21.43 -1.95
C LYS A 59 20.13 22.40 -2.18
N ILE A 60 20.78 22.32 -3.34
CA ILE A 60 21.84 23.26 -3.72
C ILE A 60 21.28 24.68 -3.83
N ALA A 61 20.13 24.86 -4.47
CA ALA A 61 19.48 26.16 -4.61
C ALA A 61 19.12 26.76 -3.23
N GLU A 62 18.55 25.95 -2.34
CA GLU A 62 18.23 26.35 -0.95
C GLU A 62 19.49 26.81 -0.20
N ILE A 63 20.57 26.01 -0.26
CA ILE A 63 21.83 26.34 0.41
C ILE A 63 22.44 27.62 -0.17
N LYS A 64 22.44 27.79 -1.50
CA LYS A 64 22.93 29.02 -2.15
C LYS A 64 22.19 30.25 -1.63
N GLN A 65 20.86 30.18 -1.55
CA GLN A 65 20.06 31.27 -1.00
C GLN A 65 20.39 31.56 0.47
N ALA A 66 20.62 30.51 1.28
CA ALA A 66 21.02 30.65 2.68
C ALA A 66 22.43 31.25 2.84
N ILE A 67 23.33 31.04 1.88
CA ILE A 67 24.65 31.69 1.87
C ILE A 67 24.48 33.17 1.50
N ASP A 68 23.73 33.45 0.44
CA ASP A 68 23.51 34.81 -0.06
C ASP A 68 22.82 35.72 0.98
N ASN A 69 21.88 35.16 1.74
CA ASN A 69 21.18 35.89 2.81
C ASN A 69 21.94 35.89 4.16
N GLY A 70 23.09 35.21 4.23
CA GLY A 70 23.94 35.13 5.41
C GLY A 70 23.45 34.19 6.52
N SER A 71 22.36 33.45 6.33
CA SER A 71 21.79 32.56 7.36
C SER A 71 22.43 31.16 7.38
N TYR A 72 23.35 30.87 6.46
CA TYR A 72 24.01 29.57 6.39
C TYR A 72 24.97 29.33 7.56
N VAL A 73 25.64 30.38 8.04
CA VAL A 73 26.57 30.29 9.18
C VAL A 73 25.77 30.42 10.47
N SER A 74 25.21 29.29 10.90
CA SER A 74 24.55 29.12 12.19
C SER A 74 25.42 28.28 13.13
N ASP A 75 25.18 28.39 14.44
CA ASP A 75 25.86 27.58 15.46
C ASP A 75 25.75 26.07 15.13
N ASP A 76 24.55 25.60 14.78
CA ASP A 76 24.31 24.20 14.39
C ASP A 76 25.15 23.73 13.19
N ASN A 77 25.34 24.59 12.19
CA ASN A 77 26.13 24.24 11.01
C ASN A 77 27.63 24.32 11.30
N LEU A 78 28.04 25.20 12.21
CA LEU A 78 29.43 25.32 12.64
C LEU A 78 29.86 24.12 13.48
N ASP A 79 29.03 23.70 14.44
CA ASP A 79 29.29 22.51 15.26
C ASP A 79 29.43 21.26 14.38
N LYS A 80 28.51 21.07 13.42
CA LYS A 80 28.62 19.98 12.44
C LYS A 80 29.87 20.07 11.58
N ALA A 81 30.26 21.27 11.17
CA ALA A 81 31.48 21.45 10.37
C ALA A 81 32.72 21.08 11.18
N LEU A 82 32.75 21.38 12.48
CA LEU A 82 33.81 20.99 13.39
C LEU A 82 33.85 19.47 13.58
N ASP A 83 32.69 18.83 13.80
CA ASP A 83 32.60 17.37 13.92
C ASP A 83 33.14 16.66 12.67
N ASN A 84 32.71 17.10 11.48
CA ASN A 84 33.19 16.54 10.21
C ASN A 84 34.70 16.75 10.02
N LEU A 85 35.24 17.90 10.45
CA LEU A 85 36.67 18.17 10.39
C LEU A 85 37.46 17.21 11.30
N LEU A 86 36.95 16.93 12.49
CA LEU A 86 37.58 15.98 13.40
C LEU A 86 37.52 14.55 12.86
N GLU A 87 36.41 14.17 12.23
CA GLU A 87 36.25 12.85 11.56
C GLU A 87 37.20 12.68 10.37
N ASP A 88 37.54 13.75 9.64
CA ASP A 88 38.50 13.67 8.52
C ASP A 88 39.96 13.53 9.00
N LEU A 89 40.26 13.98 10.22
CA LEU A 89 41.62 13.98 10.78
C LEU A 89 41.99 12.70 11.55
N PHE A 90 41.01 11.92 12.01
CA PHE A 90 41.22 10.76 12.88
C PHE A 90 40.58 9.49 12.30
#